data_AF-A0A3C1Y410-F1
#
_entry.id   AF-A0A3C1Y410-F1
#
_cell.length_a   1.000
_cell.length_b   1.000
_cell.length_c   1.000
_cell.angle_alpha   90.00
_cell.angle_beta   90.00
_cell.angle_gamma   90.00
#
_symmetry.space_group_name_H-M   'P 1'
#
loop_
_entity.id
_entity.type
_entity.pdbx_description
1 polymer ?
#
loop_
_entity_poly.entity_id
_entity_poly.type
_entity_poly.pdbx_seq_one_letter_code
_entity_poly.pdbx_strand_id
1 'polypeptide(L)'
;MNTVHKMNAVQVPLGRVSAIVCLAGLTWAMGAAYAADTSATSQAQHQQDVATCKSGTSGQPLETCLREAAAARQERERQNLSAESPEQLRQNELARCNRLPESQRATCVAKMTSPTNVQGSVQGGGVLRKKEIQVPATPANPATPASNAPAPAR
;
A
#
# COMPACT_ATOMS: atom_id res chain seq x y z
N MET A 1 42.37 -10.39 42.74
CA MET A 1 42.92 -11.08 41.56
C MET A 1 42.77 -10.11 40.39
N ASN A 2 43.84 -9.40 40.07
CA ASN A 2 43.88 -8.32 39.08
C ASN A 2 44.52 -8.86 37.80
N THR A 3 43.88 -8.68 36.65
CA THR A 3 44.48 -9.02 35.34
C THR A 3 44.71 -7.74 34.56
N VAL A 4 45.94 -7.23 34.63
CA VAL A 4 46.44 -6.09 33.86
C VAL A 4 46.73 -6.56 32.44
N HIS A 5 46.10 -5.93 31.44
CA HIS A 5 46.36 -6.18 30.03
C HIS A 5 47.76 -5.67 29.66
N LYS A 6 48.67 -6.61 29.32
CA LYS A 6 49.99 -6.33 28.74
C LYS A 6 49.81 -5.79 27.32
N MET A 7 49.94 -4.47 27.14
CA MET A 7 50.02 -3.86 25.82
C MET A 7 51.46 -3.98 25.31
N ASN A 8 51.62 -4.65 24.16
CA ASN A 8 52.90 -4.86 23.50
C ASN A 8 53.25 -3.58 22.71
N ALA A 9 54.29 -2.86 23.12
CA ALA A 9 54.68 -1.61 22.48
C ALA A 9 55.49 -1.88 21.20
N VAL A 10 54.94 -1.52 20.05
CA VAL A 10 55.66 -1.53 18.77
C VAL A 10 56.47 -0.23 18.68
N GLN A 11 57.80 -0.35 18.76
CA GLN A 11 58.71 0.78 18.57
C GLN A 11 58.90 1.06 17.08
N VAL A 12 58.46 2.22 16.59
CA VAL A 12 58.74 2.72 15.24
C VAL A 12 59.83 3.80 15.34
N PRO A 13 60.92 3.72 14.55
CA PRO A 13 62.06 4.63 14.69
C PRO A 13 61.73 6.06 14.27
N LEU A 14 62.06 6.98 15.16
CA LEU A 14 61.85 8.42 15.05
C LEU A 14 62.92 9.05 14.14
N GLY A 15 62.80 8.84 12.84
CA GLY A 15 63.73 9.33 11.82
C GLY A 15 63.06 10.29 10.83
N ARG A 16 63.03 11.58 11.18
CA ARG A 16 62.98 12.77 10.30
C ARG A 16 62.30 12.61 8.92
N VAL A 17 61.02 13.00 8.78
CA VAL A 17 60.55 13.72 7.57
C VAL A 17 59.33 14.61 7.90
N SER A 18 59.51 15.90 7.63
CA SER A 18 58.57 16.98 7.29
C SER A 18 57.26 17.19 8.03
N ALA A 19 57.18 18.39 8.59
CA ALA A 19 55.99 19.19 8.76
C ALA A 19 55.06 19.15 7.51
N ILE A 20 53.77 18.93 7.74
CA ILE A 20 52.66 19.70 7.18
C ILE A 20 51.49 19.58 8.17
N VAL A 21 50.95 20.75 8.49
CA VAL A 21 49.94 21.08 9.49
C VAL A 21 48.54 20.71 9.00
N CYS A 22 47.72 20.24 9.94
CA CYS A 22 46.25 20.25 9.99
C CYS A 22 45.47 20.14 8.68
N LEU A 23 44.87 18.97 8.40
CA LEU A 23 43.59 18.89 7.70
C LEU A 23 42.74 17.75 8.29
N ALA A 24 41.78 18.18 9.11
CA ALA A 24 40.41 17.69 9.21
C ALA A 24 40.17 16.17 9.12
N GLY A 25 39.83 15.58 10.27
CA GLY A 25 39.01 14.38 10.31
C GLY A 25 37.62 14.69 9.75
N LEU A 26 37.24 14.06 8.65
CA LEU A 26 35.88 14.09 8.12
C LEU A 26 35.70 12.97 7.09
N THR A 27 35.44 11.74 7.54
CA THR A 27 34.78 10.72 6.70
C THR A 27 33.99 9.72 7.54
N TRP A 28 33.14 10.22 8.46
CA TRP A 28 32.01 9.43 8.98
C TRP A 28 30.74 10.28 8.81
N ALA A 29 30.23 10.30 7.57
CA ALA A 29 28.92 10.86 7.25
C ALA A 29 28.36 10.18 5.99
N MET A 30 28.18 8.86 6.04
CA MET A 30 27.31 8.16 5.10
C MET A 30 25.96 7.95 5.80
N GLY A 31 25.11 8.99 5.81
CA GLY A 31 23.84 8.91 6.54
C GLY A 31 23.00 10.18 6.50
N ALA A 32 22.77 10.77 5.32
CA ALA A 32 21.80 11.88 5.18
C ALA A 32 21.20 12.04 3.77
N ALA A 33 21.17 11.00 2.93
CA ALA A 33 20.70 11.13 1.54
C ALA A 33 19.18 10.99 1.34
N TYR A 34 18.38 10.75 2.38
CA TYR A 34 16.94 10.44 2.21
C TYR A 34 15.98 11.64 2.29
N ALA A 35 16.47 12.86 2.57
CA ALA A 35 15.62 14.06 2.65
C ALA A 35 15.46 14.80 1.30
N ALA A 36 16.46 14.72 0.42
CA ALA A 36 16.41 15.37 -0.89
C ALA A 36 15.51 14.60 -1.89
N ASP A 37 15.45 13.28 -1.78
CA ASP A 37 14.72 12.40 -2.70
C ASP A 37 13.19 12.54 -2.56
N THR A 38 12.73 12.66 -1.31
CA THR A 38 11.30 12.81 -0.97
C THR A 38 10.73 14.17 -1.37
N SER A 39 11.52 15.24 -1.22
CA SER A 39 11.13 16.60 -1.59
C SER A 39 11.12 16.82 -3.11
N ALA A 40 12.07 16.24 -3.86
CA ALA A 40 12.05 16.27 -5.32
C ALA A 40 10.82 15.52 -5.89
N THR A 41 10.51 14.35 -5.32
CA THR A 41 9.35 13.55 -5.72
C THR A 41 8.03 14.24 -5.39
N SER A 42 7.93 14.89 -4.23
CA SER A 42 6.71 15.63 -3.85
C SER A 42 6.45 16.82 -4.78
N GLN A 43 7.50 17.51 -5.23
CA GLN A 43 7.37 18.60 -6.18
C GLN A 43 6.95 18.12 -7.56
N ALA A 44 7.54 17.03 -8.05
CA ALA A 44 7.18 16.42 -9.34
C ALA A 44 5.70 15.98 -9.35
N GLN A 45 5.23 15.31 -8.29
CA GLN A 45 3.83 14.92 -8.18
C GLN A 45 2.89 16.14 -8.15
N HIS A 46 3.24 17.19 -7.40
CA HIS A 46 2.43 18.41 -7.39
C HIS A 46 2.32 19.07 -8.78
N GLN A 47 3.40 19.09 -9.57
CA GLN A 47 3.35 19.61 -10.93
C GLN A 47 2.41 18.79 -11.82
N GLN A 48 2.42 17.45 -11.66
CA GLN A 48 1.51 16.56 -12.36
C GLN A 48 0.05 16.75 -11.94
N ASP A 49 -0.21 16.93 -10.64
CA ASP A 49 -1.54 17.24 -10.11
C ASP A 49 -2.08 18.55 -10.72
N VAL A 50 -1.27 19.61 -10.75
CA VAL A 50 -1.62 20.90 -11.36
C VAL A 50 -1.88 20.77 -12.86
N ALA A 51 -1.09 19.97 -13.59
CA ALA A 51 -1.31 19.72 -15.00
C ALA A 51 -2.67 19.02 -15.24
N THR A 52 -3.02 18.05 -14.39
CA THR A 52 -4.30 17.33 -14.40
C THR A 52 -5.49 18.26 -14.07
N CYS A 53 -5.29 19.21 -13.16
CA CYS A 53 -6.29 20.23 -12.89
C CYS A 53 -6.52 21.12 -14.11
N LYS A 54 -5.44 21.57 -14.77
CA LYS A 54 -5.51 22.46 -15.95
C LYS A 54 -6.05 21.78 -17.20
N SER A 55 -5.92 20.46 -17.35
CA SER A 55 -6.54 19.71 -18.44
C SER A 55 -8.05 19.55 -18.29
N GLY A 56 -8.62 19.86 -17.11
CA GLY A 56 -10.05 19.69 -16.84
C GLY A 56 -10.48 18.23 -16.65
N THR A 57 -9.53 17.29 -16.58
CA THR A 57 -9.82 15.85 -16.50
C THR A 57 -10.18 15.38 -15.09
N SER A 58 -10.02 16.22 -14.06
CA SER A 58 -10.34 15.86 -12.66
C SER A 58 -11.83 15.69 -12.39
N GLY A 59 -12.71 16.27 -13.21
CA GLY A 59 -14.17 16.28 -12.95
C GLY A 59 -14.61 17.21 -11.81
N GLN A 60 -13.71 18.08 -11.33
CA GLN A 60 -13.96 19.08 -10.28
C GLN A 60 -13.72 20.51 -10.82
N PRO A 61 -14.26 21.56 -10.16
CA PRO A 61 -13.89 22.94 -10.47
C PRO A 61 -12.39 23.16 -10.36
N LEU A 62 -11.80 23.92 -11.30
CA LEU A 62 -10.35 24.16 -11.37
C LEU A 62 -9.77 24.65 -10.04
N GLU A 63 -10.40 25.64 -9.42
CA GLU A 63 -9.96 26.20 -8.13
C GLU A 63 -9.97 25.17 -7.00
N THR A 64 -10.97 24.29 -6.97
CA THR A 64 -11.05 23.19 -6.00
C THR A 64 -9.91 22.20 -6.23
N CYS A 65 -9.69 21.81 -7.48
CA CYS A 65 -8.62 20.88 -7.84
C CYS A 65 -7.23 21.44 -7.46
N LEU A 66 -6.96 22.72 -7.75
CA LEU A 66 -5.69 23.36 -7.39
C LEU A 66 -5.51 23.45 -5.87
N ARG A 67 -6.58 23.71 -5.11
CA ARG A 67 -6.56 23.69 -3.65
C ARG A 67 -6.25 22.30 -3.10
N GLU A 68 -6.87 21.26 -3.66
CA GLU A 68 -6.63 19.87 -3.27
C GLU A 68 -5.20 19.42 -3.61
N ALA A 69 -4.67 19.80 -4.78
CA ALA A 69 -3.28 19.55 -5.16
C ALA A 69 -2.28 20.21 -4.18
N ALA A 70 -2.54 21.45 -3.77
CA ALA A 70 -1.72 22.14 -2.77
C ALA A 70 -1.78 21.47 -1.39
N ALA A 71 -2.98 21.07 -0.94
CA ALA A 71 -3.16 20.33 0.30
C ALA A 71 -2.44 18.98 0.27
N ALA A 72 -2.55 18.24 -0.83
CA ALA A 72 -1.86 16.96 -1.01
C ALA A 72 -0.34 17.12 -0.93
N ARG A 73 0.22 18.17 -1.54
CA ARG A 73 1.65 18.48 -1.41
C ARG A 73 2.05 18.75 0.04
N GLN A 74 1.30 19.57 0.75
CA GLN A 74 1.58 19.89 2.15
C GLN A 74 1.57 18.63 3.02
N GLU A 75 0.61 17.72 2.83
CA GLU A 75 0.56 16.47 3.60
C GLU A 75 1.66 15.49 3.19
N ARG A 76 2.11 15.49 1.93
CA ARG A 76 3.31 14.74 1.50
C ARG A 76 4.57 15.27 2.17
N GLU A 77 4.74 16.59 2.25
CA GLU A 77 5.87 17.23 2.94
C GLU A 77 5.87 16.93 4.45
N ARG A 78 4.67 16.82 5.06
CA ARG A 78 4.47 16.40 6.46
C ARG A 78 4.57 14.89 6.66
N GLN A 79 4.80 14.11 5.61
CA GLN A 79 4.86 12.65 5.62
C GLN A 79 3.54 11.97 6.06
N ASN A 80 2.42 12.68 6.01
CA ASN A 80 1.08 12.15 6.29
C ASN A 80 0.42 11.54 5.06
N LEU A 81 0.93 11.83 3.87
CA LEU A 81 0.47 11.27 2.61
C LEU A 81 1.61 10.49 1.95
N SER A 82 1.55 9.17 2.04
CA SER A 82 2.51 8.25 1.42
C SER A 82 1.83 7.43 0.33
N ALA A 83 2.51 7.20 -0.79
CA ALA A 83 2.05 6.27 -1.80
C ALA A 83 2.12 4.84 -1.25
N GLU A 84 0.99 4.18 -1.10
CA GLU A 84 0.94 2.77 -0.74
C GLU A 84 1.33 1.90 -1.93
N SER A 85 2.18 0.90 -1.69
CA SER A 85 2.52 -0.10 -2.70
C SER A 85 1.29 -0.95 -3.06
N PRO A 86 1.25 -1.57 -4.27
CA PRO A 86 0.17 -2.48 -4.64
C PRO A 86 -0.05 -3.61 -3.64
N GLU A 87 1.02 -4.07 -2.98
CA GLU A 87 0.95 -5.10 -1.95
C GLU A 87 0.28 -4.56 -0.67
N GLN A 88 0.61 -3.34 -0.22
CA GLN A 88 -0.05 -2.73 0.93
C GLN A 88 -1.55 -2.53 0.67
N LEU A 89 -1.91 -2.08 -0.52
CA LEU A 89 -3.32 -1.96 -0.93
C LEU A 89 -4.02 -3.33 -0.92
N ARG A 90 -3.38 -4.39 -1.44
CA ARG A 90 -3.85 -5.78 -1.38
C ARG A 90 -4.07 -6.25 0.07
N GLN A 91 -3.12 -5.99 0.96
CA GLN A 91 -3.23 -6.36 2.37
C GLN A 91 -4.40 -5.63 3.05
N ASN A 92 -4.60 -4.34 2.74
CA ASN A 92 -5.75 -3.57 3.23
C ASN A 92 -7.08 -4.15 2.73
N GLU A 93 -7.17 -4.57 1.46
CA GLU A 93 -8.35 -5.27 0.93
C GLU A 93 -8.66 -6.55 1.71
N LEU A 94 -7.65 -7.38 2.00
CA LEU A 94 -7.82 -8.63 2.75
C LEU A 94 -8.12 -8.39 4.23
N ALA A 95 -7.52 -7.37 4.84
CA ALA A 95 -7.80 -6.96 6.22
C ALA A 95 -9.27 -6.58 6.41
N ARG A 96 -9.90 -5.99 5.40
CA ARG A 96 -11.35 -5.73 5.40
C ARG A 96 -12.16 -7.03 5.36
N CYS A 97 -11.76 -8.00 4.56
CA CYS A 97 -12.43 -9.31 4.51
C CYS A 97 -12.29 -10.09 5.83
N ASN A 98 -11.17 -9.93 6.54
CA ASN A 98 -10.92 -10.63 7.82
C ASN A 98 -11.85 -10.19 8.95
N ARG A 99 -12.54 -9.04 8.84
CA ARG A 99 -13.52 -8.58 9.83
C ARG A 99 -14.90 -9.19 9.65
N LEU A 100 -15.13 -9.94 8.57
CA LEU A 100 -16.40 -10.60 8.30
C LEU A 100 -16.50 -11.95 9.03
N PRO A 101 -17.72 -12.44 9.31
CA PRO A 101 -17.93 -13.80 9.79
C PRO A 101 -17.30 -14.84 8.84
N GLU A 102 -16.91 -15.99 9.39
CA GLU A 102 -16.22 -17.06 8.65
C GLU A 102 -16.95 -17.46 7.35
N SER A 103 -18.28 -17.58 7.42
CA SER A 103 -19.14 -17.93 6.29
C SER A 103 -19.10 -16.94 5.13
N GLN A 104 -18.73 -15.68 5.37
CA GLN A 104 -18.65 -14.63 4.35
C GLN A 104 -17.22 -14.30 3.93
N ARG A 105 -16.23 -14.65 4.78
CA ARG A 105 -14.82 -14.32 4.57
C ARG A 105 -14.28 -14.91 3.28
N ALA A 106 -14.52 -16.20 3.02
CA ALA A 106 -14.04 -16.88 1.83
C ALA A 106 -14.57 -16.23 0.53
N THR A 107 -15.86 -15.90 0.49
CA THR A 107 -16.48 -15.23 -0.65
C THR A 107 -15.96 -13.80 -0.82
N CYS A 108 -15.73 -13.06 0.27
CA CYS A 108 -15.12 -11.73 0.21
C CYS A 108 -13.73 -11.78 -0.41
N VAL A 109 -12.88 -12.69 0.07
CA VAL A 109 -11.52 -12.87 -0.46
C VAL A 109 -11.59 -13.21 -1.94
N ALA A 110 -12.42 -14.16 -2.35
CA ALA A 110 -12.58 -14.53 -3.76
C ALA A 110 -13.04 -13.34 -4.64
N LYS A 111 -13.96 -12.49 -4.15
CA LYS A 111 -14.39 -11.27 -4.85
C LYS A 111 -13.26 -10.25 -5.01
N MET A 112 -12.38 -10.11 -4.02
CA MET A 112 -11.27 -9.16 -4.09
C MET A 112 -10.13 -9.71 -4.97
N THR A 113 -9.74 -10.97 -4.79
CA THR A 113 -8.54 -11.54 -5.43
C THR A 113 -8.78 -12.09 -6.83
N SER A 114 -9.98 -12.60 -7.13
CA SER A 114 -10.30 -13.23 -8.40
C SER A 114 -11.72 -12.91 -8.89
N PRO A 115 -12.07 -11.63 -9.05
CA PRO A 115 -13.40 -11.25 -9.54
C PRO A 115 -13.64 -11.80 -10.95
N THR A 116 -14.87 -12.27 -11.20
CA THR A 116 -15.30 -12.64 -12.55
C THR A 116 -15.51 -11.40 -13.42
N ASN A 117 -15.87 -10.28 -12.79
CA ASN A 117 -16.16 -9.04 -13.48
C ASN A 117 -15.84 -7.82 -12.60
N VAL A 118 -15.29 -6.79 -13.23
CA VAL A 118 -14.96 -5.49 -12.63
C VAL A 118 -15.51 -4.39 -13.53
N GLN A 119 -16.26 -3.45 -12.96
CA GLN A 119 -16.89 -2.35 -13.68
C GLN A 119 -16.78 -1.03 -12.91
N GLY A 120 -16.83 0.08 -13.63
CA GLY A 120 -16.74 1.43 -13.07
C GLY A 120 -15.32 1.97 -13.02
N SER A 121 -15.17 3.15 -12.43
CA SER A 121 -13.90 3.84 -12.26
C SER A 121 -13.94 4.71 -10.99
N VAL A 122 -12.77 5.04 -10.46
CA VAL A 122 -12.67 5.94 -9.30
C VAL A 122 -13.29 7.30 -9.64
N GLN A 123 -12.97 7.85 -10.82
CA GLN A 123 -13.56 9.10 -11.29
C GLN A 123 -15.09 9.02 -11.45
N GLY A 124 -15.62 7.88 -11.87
CA GLY A 124 -17.06 7.63 -12.03
C GLY A 124 -17.81 7.33 -10.73
N GLY A 125 -17.16 7.44 -9.56
CA GLY A 125 -17.78 7.27 -8.25
C GLY A 125 -17.63 5.89 -7.62
N GLY A 126 -16.97 4.94 -8.27
CA GLY A 126 -16.65 3.65 -7.64
C GLY A 126 -16.30 2.52 -8.61
N VAL A 127 -15.67 1.48 -8.04
CA VAL A 127 -15.33 0.23 -8.74
C VAL A 127 -16.11 -0.92 -8.11
N LEU A 128 -16.97 -1.56 -8.90
CA LEU A 128 -17.75 -2.72 -8.50
C LEU A 128 -17.04 -4.01 -8.92
N ARG A 129 -16.89 -4.93 -7.96
CA ARG A 129 -16.26 -6.25 -8.16
C ARG A 129 -17.27 -7.35 -7.89
N LYS A 130 -17.50 -8.22 -8.88
CA LYS A 130 -18.45 -9.33 -8.81
C LYS A 130 -17.72 -10.66 -8.89
N LYS A 131 -18.17 -11.63 -8.09
CA LYS A 131 -17.81 -13.06 -8.19
C LYS A 131 -19.09 -13.86 -8.32
N GLU A 132 -19.19 -14.61 -9.41
CA GLU A 132 -20.26 -15.59 -9.60
C GLU A 132 -19.73 -16.97 -9.22
N ILE A 133 -20.48 -17.69 -8.39
CA ILE A 133 -20.14 -19.04 -7.93
C ILE A 133 -21.28 -19.94 -8.35
N GLN A 134 -20.98 -20.95 -9.17
CA GLN A 134 -21.96 -21.96 -9.56
C GLN A 134 -22.14 -22.93 -8.40
N VAL A 135 -23.37 -23.07 -7.91
CA VAL A 135 -23.70 -24.07 -6.88
C VAL A 135 -24.20 -25.32 -7.61
N PRO A 136 -23.52 -26.47 -7.49
CA PRO A 136 -23.98 -27.71 -8.11
C PRO A 136 -25.38 -28.07 -7.60
N ALA A 137 -26.28 -28.46 -8.51
CA ALA A 137 -27.57 -28.98 -8.11
C ALA A 137 -27.36 -30.27 -7.29
N THR A 138 -27.90 -30.31 -6.07
CA THR A 138 -28.07 -31.58 -5.36
C THR A 138 -29.06 -32.41 -6.18
N PRO A 139 -28.70 -33.61 -6.68
CA PRO A 139 -29.66 -34.43 -7.40
C PRO A 139 -30.86 -34.69 -6.49
N ALA A 140 -32.05 -34.33 -6.97
CA ALA A 140 -33.27 -34.63 -6.27
C ALA A 140 -33.34 -36.15 -6.08
N ASN A 141 -33.26 -36.61 -4.84
CA ASN A 141 -33.61 -37.98 -4.53
C ASN A 141 -35.07 -38.13 -4.98
N PRO A 142 -35.41 -39.06 -5.89
CA PRO A 142 -36.76 -39.14 -6.43
C PRO A 142 -37.74 -39.30 -5.27
N ALA A 143 -38.58 -38.28 -5.09
CA ALA A 143 -39.64 -38.31 -4.10
C ALA A 143 -40.49 -39.55 -4.38
N THR A 144 -40.65 -40.38 -3.35
CA THR A 144 -41.62 -41.47 -3.33
C THR A 144 -42.98 -40.88 -3.73
N PRO A 145 -43.71 -41.45 -4.69
CA PRO A 145 -45.01 -40.91 -5.09
C PRO A 145 -45.92 -40.83 -3.87
N ALA A 146 -46.43 -39.64 -3.57
CA ALA A 146 -47.46 -39.47 -2.56
C ALA A 146 -48.67 -40.29 -3.00
N SER A 147 -48.98 -41.35 -2.24
CA SER A 147 -50.17 -42.18 -2.46
C SER A 147 -51.42 -41.30 -2.34
N ASN A 148 -52.32 -41.45 -3.31
CA ASN A 148 -53.55 -40.67 -3.47
C ASN A 148 -54.38 -40.63 -2.17
N ALA A 149 -54.62 -39.44 -1.65
CA ALA A 149 -55.67 -39.21 -0.65
C ALA A 149 -57.05 -39.21 -1.35
N PRO A 150 -58.06 -39.94 -0.85
CA PRO A 150 -59.39 -39.96 -1.46
C PRO A 150 -60.12 -38.61 -1.27
N ALA A 151 -60.84 -38.20 -2.31
CA ALA A 151 -61.64 -36.97 -2.36
C ALA A 151 -62.79 -37.00 -1.32
N PRO A 152 -63.17 -35.84 -0.72
CA PRO A 152 -64.26 -35.80 0.24
C PRO A 152 -65.62 -36.02 -0.44
N ALA A 153 -66.42 -36.93 0.12
CA ALA A 153 -67.81 -37.15 -0.26
C ALA A 153 -68.67 -35.94 0.14
N ARG A 154 -69.59 -35.56 -0.75
CA ARG A 154 -70.55 -34.46 -0.57
C ARG A 154 -71.80 -34.93 0.16
#